data_AF-A0AAW2NRA4-F1
#
_entry.id   AF-A0AAW2NRA4-F1
#
_cell.length_a   1.000
_cell.length_b   1.000
_cell.length_c   1.000
_cell.angle_alpha   90.00
_cell.angle_beta   90.00
_cell.angle_gamma   90.00
#
_symmetry.space_group_name_H-M   'P 1'
#
loop_
_entity.id
_entity.type
_entity.pdbx_description
1 polymer ?
#
loop_
_entity_poly.entity_id
_entity_poly.type
_entity_poly.pdbx_seq_one_letter_code
_entity_poly.pdbx_strand_id
1 'polypeptide(L)'
;MNLEKPPQLEQKVEEKFVRFLETNLDVFAWTVHDLVGIDPEVMTHKLNVNPAFRPVRQKKRNFGLERNEIIKEEVEKLLTARYIRPVQYRSG
;
A
#
# COMPACT_ATOMS: atom_id res chain seq x y z
N MET A 1 -11.75 29.90 -14.94
CA MET A 1 -11.94 28.53 -15.47
C MET A 1 -13.28 28.05 -14.95
N ASN A 2 -14.28 27.93 -15.82
CA ASN A 2 -15.57 27.39 -15.45
C ASN A 2 -15.39 25.89 -15.20
N LEU A 3 -15.54 25.45 -13.96
CA LEU A 3 -15.63 24.04 -13.63
C LEU A 3 -17.02 23.59 -14.03
N GLU A 4 -17.19 23.17 -15.28
CA GLU A 4 -18.40 22.47 -15.69
C GLU A 4 -18.58 21.26 -14.79
N LYS A 5 -19.78 21.13 -14.21
CA LYS A 5 -20.13 20.00 -13.37
C LYS A 5 -19.96 18.74 -14.24
N PRO A 6 -19.26 17.69 -13.75
CA PRO A 6 -19.08 16.48 -14.54
C PRO A 6 -20.46 15.91 -14.90
N PRO A 7 -20.61 15.32 -16.10
CA PRO A 7 -21.88 14.74 -16.53
C PRO A 7 -22.37 13.74 -15.48
N GLN A 8 -23.56 13.98 -14.93
CA GLN A 8 -24.20 13.04 -14.03
C GLN A 8 -24.75 11.86 -14.84
N LEU A 9 -24.50 10.65 -14.34
CA LEU A 9 -25.15 9.46 -14.86
C LEU A 9 -26.66 9.53 -14.57
N GLU A 10 -27.45 8.95 -15.46
CA GLU A 10 -28.87 8.76 -15.18
C GLU A 10 -29.03 7.83 -13.97
N GLN A 11 -29.90 8.17 -13.03
CA GLN A 11 -30.01 7.49 -11.73
C GLN A 11 -30.15 5.96 -11.86
N LYS A 12 -30.93 5.51 -12.84
CA LYS A 12 -31.14 4.08 -13.12
C LYS A 12 -29.87 3.36 -13.61
N VAL A 13 -28.99 4.08 -14.30
CA VAL A 13 -27.69 3.56 -14.74
C VAL A 13 -26.74 3.50 -13.56
N GLU A 14 -26.73 4.53 -12.72
CA GLU A 14 -25.93 4.58 -11.49
C GLU A 14 -26.27 3.41 -10.55
N GLU A 15 -27.56 3.18 -10.27
CA GLU A 15 -28.03 2.08 -9.42
C GLU A 15 -27.60 0.70 -9.95
N LYS A 16 -27.67 0.50 -11.27
CA LYS A 16 -27.21 -0.73 -11.91
C LYS A 16 -25.71 -0.90 -11.77
N PHE A 17 -24.94 0.17 -11.91
CA PHE A 17 -23.48 0.15 -11.76
C PHE A 17 -23.07 -0.15 -10.33
N VAL A 18 -23.69 0.51 -9.33
CA VAL A 18 -23.43 0.23 -7.92
C VAL A 18 -23.70 -1.24 -7.63
N ARG A 19 -24.86 -1.76 -8.03
CA ARG A 19 -25.19 -3.17 -7.80
C ARG A 19 -24.24 -4.14 -8.51
N PHE A 20 -23.78 -3.79 -9.71
CA PHE A 20 -22.77 -4.57 -10.42
C PHE A 20 -21.44 -4.60 -9.64
N LEU A 21 -20.97 -3.45 -9.15
CA LEU A 21 -19.74 -3.39 -8.36
C LEU A 21 -19.86 -4.16 -7.04
N GLU A 22 -20.98 -4.01 -6.33
CA GLU A 22 -21.29 -4.75 -5.10
C GLU A 22 -21.30 -6.28 -5.33
N THR A 23 -21.86 -6.72 -6.47
CA THR A 23 -21.94 -8.15 -6.81
C THR A 23 -20.57 -8.74 -7.20
N ASN A 24 -19.61 -7.90 -7.60
CA ASN A 24 -18.28 -8.31 -8.05
C ASN A 24 -17.17 -7.71 -7.16
N LEU A 25 -17.45 -7.49 -5.87
CA LEU A 25 -16.48 -6.90 -4.95
C LEU A 25 -15.19 -7.72 -4.86
N ASP A 26 -15.25 -9.04 -4.97
CA ASP A 26 -14.09 -9.93 -5.00
C ASP A 26 -13.17 -9.68 -6.22
N VAL A 27 -13.72 -9.20 -7.33
CA VAL A 27 -12.96 -8.86 -8.54
C VAL A 27 -12.37 -7.45 -8.45
N PHE A 28 -13.13 -6.49 -7.90
CA PHE A 28 -12.80 -5.07 -7.95
C PHE A 28 -12.20 -4.49 -6.66
N ALA A 29 -12.48 -5.09 -5.50
CA ALA A 29 -12.01 -4.63 -4.21
C ALA A 29 -10.86 -5.51 -3.73
N TRP A 30 -9.64 -5.17 -4.17
CA TRP A 30 -8.44 -5.79 -3.63
C TRP A 30 -8.31 -5.48 -2.15
N THR A 31 -8.44 -6.52 -1.32
CA THR A 31 -8.04 -6.44 0.07
C THR A 31 -6.52 -6.53 0.19
N VAL A 32 -6.00 -6.18 1.36
CA VAL A 32 -4.59 -6.37 1.69
C VAL A 32 -4.17 -7.86 1.62
N HIS A 33 -5.11 -8.81 1.55
CA HIS A 33 -4.79 -10.23 1.34
C HIS A 33 -4.71 -10.59 -0.15
N ASP A 34 -5.43 -9.87 -1.02
CA ASP A 34 -5.48 -10.14 -2.47
C ASP A 34 -4.25 -9.61 -3.21
N LEU A 35 -3.54 -8.67 -2.59
CA LEU A 35 -2.28 -8.13 -3.08
C LEU A 35 -1.11 -9.13 -2.93
N VAL A 36 -1.33 -10.44 -3.19
CA VAL A 36 -0.30 -11.47 -3.04
C VAL A 36 0.96 -11.04 -3.81
N GLY A 37 1.96 -10.57 -3.06
CA GLY A 37 3.18 -10.06 -3.65
C GLY A 37 3.84 -11.15 -4.48
N ILE A 38 4.63 -10.75 -5.47
CA ILE A 38 5.46 -11.73 -6.19
C ILE A 38 6.47 -12.29 -5.18
N ASP A 39 6.56 -13.62 -5.10
CA ASP A 39 7.55 -14.26 -4.24
C ASP A 39 8.94 -13.71 -4.57
N PRO A 40 9.69 -13.18 -3.58
CA PRO A 40 11.04 -12.68 -3.80
C PRO A 40 11.98 -13.72 -4.45
N GLU A 41 11.74 -15.02 -4.26
CA GLU A 41 12.47 -16.10 -4.94
C GLU A 41 12.17 -16.15 -6.44
N VAL A 42 10.96 -15.77 -6.85
CA VAL A 42 10.55 -15.70 -8.27
C VAL A 42 11.11 -14.45 -8.94
N MET A 43 10.93 -13.28 -8.32
CA MET A 43 11.42 -12.02 -8.88
C MET A 43 11.73 -11.01 -7.78
N THR A 44 12.99 -10.56 -7.73
CA THR A 44 13.42 -9.47 -6.84
C THR A 44 14.02 -8.34 -7.66
N HIS A 45 13.58 -7.11 -7.41
CA HIS A 45 14.24 -5.92 -7.93
C HIS A 45 15.47 -5.58 -7.08
N LYS A 46 16.64 -5.42 -7.72
CA LYS A 46 17.87 -4.97 -7.06
C LYS A 46 18.12 -3.51 -7.42
N LEU A 47 18.19 -2.66 -6.41
CA LEU A 47 18.62 -1.27 -6.58
C LEU A 47 20.08 -1.24 -7.04
N ASN A 48 20.37 -0.43 -8.07
CA ASN A 48 21.74 -0.22 -8.54
C ASN A 48 22.48 0.77 -7.62
N VAL A 49 22.93 0.28 -6.47
CA VAL A 49 23.69 1.05 -5.48
C VAL A 49 25.19 0.84 -5.65
N ASN A 50 25.98 1.90 -5.61
CA ASN A 50 27.43 1.78 -5.69
C ASN A 50 27.98 1.21 -4.36
N PRO A 51 28.65 0.04 -4.38
CA PRO A 51 29.10 -0.67 -3.17
C PRO A 51 30.24 0.04 -2.43
N ALA A 52 30.90 1.03 -3.05
CA ALA A 52 31.93 1.84 -2.40
C ALA A 52 31.35 2.83 -1.38
N PHE A 53 30.05 3.15 -1.45
CA PHE A 53 29.41 4.03 -0.48
C PHE A 53 29.02 3.27 0.78
N ARG A 54 29.34 3.86 1.94
CA ARG A 54 28.97 3.30 3.23
C ARG A 54 27.47 3.51 3.50
N PRO A 55 26.76 2.51 4.05
CA PRO A 55 25.38 2.70 4.50
C PRO A 55 25.29 3.83 5.52
N VAL A 56 24.26 4.68 5.39
CA VAL A 56 23.99 5.78 6.33
C VAL A 56 22.76 5.44 7.14
N ARG A 57 22.93 5.35 8.48
CA ARG A 57 21.80 5.17 9.40
C ARG A 57 21.09 6.51 9.60
N GLN A 58 19.88 6.63 9.07
CA GLN A 58 19.04 7.79 9.31
C GLN A 58 18.43 7.77 10.72
N LYS A 59 18.36 8.94 11.36
CA LYS A 59 17.69 9.09 12.67
C LYS A 59 16.20 8.83 12.50
N LYS A 60 15.62 8.02 13.40
CA LYS A 60 14.16 7.78 13.44
C LYS A 60 13.44 9.11 13.61
N ARG A 61 12.41 9.35 12.79
CA ARG A 61 11.49 10.49 12.96
C ARG A 61 10.53 10.19 14.10
N ASN A 62 10.32 11.19 14.97
CA ASN A 62 9.30 11.13 16.02
C ASN A 62 8.02 11.75 15.47
N PHE A 63 6.90 11.04 15.63
CA PHE A 63 5.56 11.56 15.33
C PHE A 63 4.77 11.75 16.63
N GLY A 64 3.67 12.52 16.57
CA GLY A 64 2.71 12.62 17.66
C GLY A 64 2.02 11.28 17.96
N LEU A 65 1.42 11.16 19.15
CA LEU A 65 0.82 9.90 19.64
C LEU A 65 -0.21 9.32 18.67
N GLU A 66 -1.18 10.12 18.25
CA GLU A 66 -2.23 9.73 17.29
C GLU A 66 -1.65 9.15 15.98
N ARG A 67 -0.62 9.81 15.42
CA ARG A 67 0.04 9.31 14.20
C ARG A 67 0.81 8.03 14.45
N ASN A 68 1.43 7.86 15.62
CA ASN A 68 2.16 6.64 15.95
C ASN A 68 1.21 5.44 16.06
N GLU A 69 -0.01 5.62 16.56
CA GLU A 69 -1.04 4.58 16.63
C GLU A 69 -1.44 4.12 15.21
N ILE A 70 -1.75 5.06 14.32
CA ILE A 70 -2.08 4.76 12.92
C ILE A 70 -0.91 4.06 12.21
N ILE A 71 0.33 4.54 12.40
CA ILE A 71 1.53 3.92 11.82
C ILE A 71 1.69 2.49 12.33
N LYS A 72 1.44 2.25 13.62
CA LYS A 72 1.56 0.92 14.22
C LYS A 72 0.56 -0.05 13.60
N GLU A 73 -0.72 0.35 13.50
CA GLU A 73 -1.76 -0.47 12.88
C GLU A 73 -1.42 -0.81 11.43
N GLU A 74 -0.93 0.16 10.66
CA GLU A 74 -0.57 -0.07 9.26
C GLU A 74 0.65 -0.99 9.12
N VAL A 75 1.66 -0.84 10.00
CA VAL A 75 2.82 -1.75 10.05
C VAL A 75 2.37 -3.18 10.39
N GLU A 76 1.44 -3.36 11.32
CA GLU A 76 0.91 -4.68 11.67
C GLU A 76 0.15 -5.33 10.51
N LYS A 77 -0.64 -4.56 9.75
CA LYS A 77 -1.30 -5.05 8.53
C LYS A 77 -0.29 -5.53 7.49
N LEU A 78 0.75 -4.73 7.21
CA LEU A 78 1.79 -5.06 6.23
C LEU A 78 2.64 -6.27 6.65
N LEU A 79 2.90 -6.43 7.95
CA LEU A 79 3.57 -7.62 8.50
C LEU A 79 2.70 -8.86 8.36
N THR A 80 1.41 -8.76 8.65
CA THR A 80 0.45 -9.86 8.55
C THR A 80 0.34 -10.36 7.11
N ALA A 81 0.31 -9.45 6.14
CA ALA A 81 0.33 -9.77 4.71
C ALA A 81 1.70 -10.20 4.16
N ARG A 82 2.74 -10.23 5.01
CA ARG A 82 4.12 -10.61 4.66
C ARG A 82 4.79 -9.72 3.59
N TYR A 83 4.31 -8.49 3.39
CA TYR A 83 4.95 -7.53 2.44
C TYR A 83 6.20 -6.89 3.02
N ILE A 84 6.27 -6.76 4.34
CA ILE A 84 7.46 -6.32 5.05
C ILE A 84 7.89 -7.37 6.06
N ARG A 85 9.16 -7.31 6.45
CA ARG A 85 9.74 -8.19 7.48
C ARG A 85 10.71 -7.41 8.34
N PRO A 86 10.84 -7.75 9.63
CA PRO A 86 11.91 -7.19 10.44
C PRO A 86 13.27 -7.59 9.86
N VAL A 87 14.18 -6.63 9.79
CA VAL A 87 15.56 -6.85 9.38
C VAL A 87 16.50 -6.29 10.43
N GLN A 88 17.52 -7.06 10.78
CA GLN A 88 18.62 -6.57 11.60
C GLN A 88 19.72 -6.05 10.68
N TYR A 89 19.89 -4.74 10.65
CA TYR A 89 21.09 -4.15 10.07
C TYR A 89 22.25 -4.46 11.01
N ARG A 90 23.28 -5.13 10.50
CA ARG A 90 24.53 -5.28 11.25
C ARG A 90 25.06 -3.87 11.52
N SER A 91 25.06 -3.47 12.78
CA SER A 91 25.80 -2.30 13.24
C SER A 91 27.25 -2.51 12.81
N GLY A 92 27.79 -1.57 12.04
CA GLY A 92 29.23 -1.51 11.80
C GLY A 92 30.00 -1.24 13.09
#